data_AF-A0A954GIY1-F1
#
_entry.id   AF-A0A954GIY1-F1
#
_cell.length_a   1.000
_cell.length_b   1.000
_cell.length_c   1.000
_cell.angle_alpha   90.00
_cell.angle_beta   90.00
_cell.angle_gamma   90.00
#
_symmetry.space_group_name_H-M   'P 1'
#
loop_
_entity.id
_entity.type
_entity.pdbx_description
1 polymer ?
#
loop_
_entity_poly.entity_id
_entity_poly.type
_entity_poly.pdbx_seq_one_letter_code
_entity_poly.pdbx_strand_id
1 'polypeptide(L)'
;PLSIALHPADLKLVESLAGDTDGEQGWRISDLTLRPDSTLSRGECRATNGTTTVLSEITPRMEEIRRLLWEGLDHAQIERRQAAQHHSSLKRFPDRRETA
;
A
#
# COMPACT_ATOMS: atom_id res chain seq x y z
N PRO A 1 -14.47 22.34 13.06
CA PRO A 1 -14.35 21.08 13.83
C PRO A 1 -14.41 19.88 12.89
N LEU A 2 -13.45 18.96 12.99
CA LEU A 2 -13.34 17.75 12.17
C LEU A 2 -13.88 16.58 12.98
N SER A 3 -14.87 15.86 12.45
CA SER A 3 -15.37 14.62 13.06
C SER A 3 -15.00 13.44 12.18
N ILE A 4 -14.43 12.40 12.78
CA ILE A 4 -14.10 11.15 12.09
C ILE A 4 -14.93 10.03 12.69
N ALA A 5 -15.75 9.40 11.86
CA ALA A 5 -16.45 8.17 12.19
C ALA A 5 -15.59 6.97 11.83
N LEU A 6 -15.51 6.00 12.75
CA LEU A 6 -14.73 4.76 12.64
C LEU A 6 -15.58 3.58 13.08
N HIS A 7 -15.27 2.39 12.57
CA HIS A 7 -15.85 1.18 13.12
C HIS A 7 -15.50 1.06 14.63
N PRO A 8 -16.43 0.63 15.52
CA PRO A 8 -16.22 0.63 16.97
C PRO A 8 -14.98 -0.16 17.44
N ALA A 9 -14.64 -1.25 16.76
CA ALA A 9 -13.44 -2.04 17.08
C ALA A 9 -12.14 -1.27 16.77
N ASP A 10 -12.15 -0.47 15.71
CA ASP A 10 -10.98 0.28 15.27
C ASP A 10 -10.80 1.52 16.14
N LEU A 11 -11.92 2.15 16.54
CA LEU A 11 -11.89 3.23 17.53
C LEU A 11 -11.24 2.78 18.84
N LYS A 12 -11.61 1.60 19.35
CA LYS A 12 -10.97 1.02 20.55
C LYS A 12 -9.48 0.78 20.38
N LEU A 13 -9.06 0.34 19.20
CA LEU A 13 -7.65 0.12 18.88
C LEU A 13 -6.87 1.45 18.82
N VAL A 14 -7.47 2.48 18.24
CA VAL A 14 -6.90 3.84 18.23
C VAL A 14 -6.79 4.38 19.66
N GLU A 15 -7.83 4.21 20.49
CA GLU A 15 -7.84 4.62 21.89
C GLU A 15 -6.79 3.87 22.73
N SER A 16 -6.61 2.56 22.52
CA SER A 16 -5.58 1.79 23.22
C SER A 16 -4.17 2.23 22.83
N LEU A 17 -3.92 2.47 21.53
CA LEU A 17 -2.62 2.92 21.05
C LEU A 17 -2.30 4.35 21.51
N ALA A 18 -3.32 5.21 21.60
CA ALA A 18 -3.18 6.56 22.13
C ALA A 18 -2.92 6.59 23.64
N GLY A 19 -3.37 5.55 24.39
CA GLY A 19 -3.10 5.41 25.81
C GLY A 19 -1.66 4.96 26.14
N ASP A 20 -1.03 4.22 25.23
CA ASP A 20 0.34 3.70 25.40
C ASP A 20 1.45 4.71 25.04
N THR A 21 1.12 5.88 24.50
CA THR A 21 2.11 6.91 24.12
C THR A 21 2.40 7.85 25.28
N ASP A 22 3.30 7.43 26.16
CA ASP A 22 3.65 8.07 27.45
C ASP A 22 4.43 9.41 27.33
N GLY A 23 4.29 10.18 26.24
CA GLY A 23 5.15 11.35 26.03
C GLY A 23 4.69 12.45 25.07
N GLU A 24 3.79 12.19 24.13
CA GLU A 24 3.29 13.23 23.24
C GLU A 24 1.80 13.05 23.05
N GLN A 25 1.04 14.14 23.23
CA GLN A 25 -0.40 14.23 23.03
C GLN A 25 -0.77 14.08 21.54
N GLY A 26 -0.27 13.04 20.87
CA GLY A 26 -0.02 13.01 19.42
C GLY A 26 -1.25 13.09 18.51
N TRP A 27 -2.46 13.02 19.05
CA TRP A 27 -3.69 13.03 18.25
C TRP A 27 -4.82 13.87 18.86
N ARG A 28 -4.60 14.50 20.02
CA ARG A 28 -5.54 15.49 20.57
C ARG A 28 -5.33 16.82 19.87
N ILE A 29 -5.56 16.85 18.56
CA ILE A 29 -5.83 18.09 17.85
C ILE A 29 -7.15 18.60 18.44
N SER A 30 -7.13 19.78 19.05
CA SER A 30 -8.20 20.36 19.88
C SER A 30 -9.60 20.34 19.24
N ASP A 31 -9.65 20.22 17.90
CA ASP A 31 -10.85 20.28 17.08
C ASP A 31 -11.22 18.95 16.39
N LEU A 32 -10.58 17.83 16.77
CA LEU A 32 -10.84 16.50 16.22
C LEU A 32 -11.75 15.69 17.16
N THR A 33 -12.89 15.20 16.64
CA THR A 33 -13.80 14.32 17.38
C THR A 33 -13.92 12.96 16.70
N LEU A 34 -13.48 11.91 17.38
CA LEU A 34 -13.68 10.54 16.93
C LEU A 34 -15.06 10.03 17.39
N ARG A 35 -15.78 9.32 16.52
CA ARG A 35 -17.09 8.76 16.83
C ARG A 35 -17.19 7.31 16.32
N PRO A 36 -17.87 6.42 17.05
CA PRO A 36 -18.16 5.08 16.55
C PRO A 36 -19.29 5.14 15.51
N ASP A 37 -19.14 4.38 14.43
CA ASP A 37 -20.16 4.12 13.42
C ASP A 37 -20.09 2.65 13.00
N SER A 38 -21.10 1.86 13.38
CA SER A 38 -21.17 0.41 13.09
C SER A 38 -21.57 0.11 11.65
N THR A 39 -21.92 1.13 10.85
CA THR A 39 -22.24 0.95 9.42
C THR A 39 -21.00 0.92 8.54
N LEU A 40 -19.85 1.37 9.07
CA LEU A 40 -18.56 1.33 8.37
C LEU A 40 -17.91 -0.05 8.55
N SER A 41 -17.23 -0.52 7.50
CA SER A 41 -16.41 -1.73 7.61
C SER A 41 -15.14 -1.45 8.40
N ARG A 42 -14.51 -2.48 8.95
CA ARG A 42 -13.20 -2.32 9.60
C ARG A 42 -12.15 -1.79 8.62
N GLY A 43 -11.34 -0.85 9.08
CA GLY A 43 -10.32 -0.15 8.28
C GLY A 43 -10.86 1.02 7.45
N GLU A 44 -12.17 1.25 7.45
CA GLU A 44 -12.79 2.40 6.80
C GLU A 44 -13.00 3.54 7.79
N CYS A 45 -12.96 4.77 7.28
CA CYS A 45 -13.28 5.94 8.07
C CYS A 45 -14.04 6.98 7.25
N ARG A 46 -14.93 7.72 7.91
CA ARG A 46 -15.65 8.83 7.32
C ARG A 46 -15.30 10.11 8.06
N ALA A 47 -14.66 11.05 7.37
CA ALA A 47 -14.29 12.34 7.93
C ALA A 47 -15.28 13.41 7.45
N THR A 48 -15.74 14.28 8.36
CA THR A 48 -16.62 15.40 8.05
C THR A 48 -16.20 16.65 8.80
N ASN A 49 -16.22 17.80 8.14
CA ASN A 49 -15.97 19.11 8.76
C ASN A 49 -17.20 20.03 8.75
N GLY A 50 -18.39 19.45 8.51
CA GLY A 50 -19.68 20.16 8.42
C GLY A 50 -20.04 20.63 7.00
N THR A 51 -19.07 20.86 6.13
CA THR A 51 -19.30 21.25 4.72
C THR A 51 -18.93 20.14 3.74
N THR A 52 -17.89 19.39 4.05
CA THR A 52 -17.36 18.32 3.20
C THR A 52 -17.38 17.00 3.98
N THR A 53 -17.72 15.93 3.28
CA THR A 53 -17.60 14.57 3.80
C THR A 53 -16.69 13.77 2.88
N VAL A 54 -15.70 13.11 3.46
CA VAL A 54 -14.76 12.23 2.77
C VAL A 54 -14.91 10.83 3.34
N LEU A 55 -15.09 9.86 2.46
CA LEU A 55 -15.10 8.44 2.81
C LEU A 55 -13.77 7.82 2.38
N SER A 56 -13.10 7.17 3.31
CA SER A 56 -11.91 6.36 3.04
C SER A 56 -12.30 4.89 3.10
N GLU A 57 -12.30 4.25 1.95
CA GLU A 57 -12.61 2.82 1.80
C GLU A 57 -11.31 2.04 1.61
N ILE A 58 -11.11 1.00 2.43
CA ILE A 58 -9.88 0.21 2.40
C ILE A 58 -9.85 -0.77 1.22
N THR A 59 -11.01 -1.31 0.85
CA THR A 59 -11.16 -2.31 -0.22
C THR A 59 -10.68 -1.81 -1.58
N PRO A 60 -11.19 -0.70 -2.14
CA PRO A 60 -10.73 -0.20 -3.44
C PRO A 60 -9.25 0.17 -3.42
N ARG A 61 -8.74 0.66 -2.28
CA ARG A 61 -7.33 1.00 -2.13
C ARG A 61 -6.43 -0.24 -2.15
N MET A 62 -6.88 -1.34 -1.54
CA MET A 62 -6.17 -2.62 -1.61
C MET A 62 -6.23 -3.24 -3.01
N GLU A 63 -7.33 -3.07 -3.74
CA GLU A 63 -7.42 -3.50 -5.15
C GLU A 63 -6.45 -2.72 -6.03
N GLU A 64 -6.34 -1.41 -5.83
CA GLU A 64 -5.37 -0.58 -6.54
C GLU A 64 -3.92 -1.01 -6.24
N ILE A 65 -3.58 -1.25 -4.97
CA ILE A 65 -2.25 -1.77 -4.59
C ILE A 65 -1.99 -3.11 -5.29
N ARG A 66 -2.95 -4.03 -5.28
CA ARG A 66 -2.80 -5.32 -5.98
C ARG A 66 -2.54 -5.10 -7.47
N ARG A 67 -3.36 -4.28 -8.14
CA ARG A 67 -3.20 -3.99 -9.57
C ARG A 67 -1.79 -3.48 -9.89
N LEU A 68 -1.31 -2.49 -9.13
CA LEU A 68 0.03 -1.92 -9.33
C LEU A 68 1.14 -2.96 -9.13
N LEU A 69 0.99 -3.85 -8.14
CA LEU A 69 1.95 -4.93 -7.92
C LEU A 69 1.96 -5.94 -9.08
N TRP A 70 0.80 -6.29 -9.63
CA TRP A 70 0.70 -7.17 -10.80
C TRP A 70 1.32 -6.54 -12.04
N GLU A 71 1.03 -5.26 -12.31
CA GLU A 71 1.65 -4.51 -13.41
C GLU A 71 3.18 -4.47 -13.27
N GLY A 72 3.71 -4.21 -12.08
CA GLY A 72 5.15 -4.20 -11.83
C GLY A 72 5.82 -5.57 -12.01
N LEU A 73 5.12 -6.65 -11.67
CA LEU A 73 5.61 -8.03 -11.83
C LEU A 73 5.78 -8.41 -13.31
N ASP A 74 4.85 -8.02 -14.17
CA ASP A 74 4.94 -8.29 -15.61
C ASP A 74 6.16 -7.59 -16.23
N HIS A 75 6.44 -6.34 -15.85
CA HIS A 75 7.60 -5.59 -16.33
C HIS A 75 8.93 -6.22 -15.85
N ALA A 76 8.99 -6.65 -14.59
CA ALA A 76 10.18 -7.29 -14.03
C ALA A 76 10.52 -8.64 -14.71
N GLN A 77 9.52 -9.37 -15.23
CA GLN A 77 9.75 -10.60 -15.98
C GLN A 77 10.24 -10.34 -17.41
N ILE A 78 9.80 -9.25 -18.05
CA ILE A 78 10.21 -8.87 -19.40
C ILE A 78 11.69 -8.44 -19.42
N GLU A 79 12.13 -7.62 -18.45
CA GLU A 79 13.53 -7.18 -18.36
C GLU A 79 14.51 -8.34 -18.14
N ARG A 80 14.16 -9.33 -17.30
CA ARG A 80 14.97 -10.54 -17.11
C ARG A 80 15.13 -11.35 -18.40
N ARG A 81 14.09 -11.42 -19.23
CA ARG A 81 14.16 -12.13 -20.53
C ARG A 81 15.07 -11.42 -21.52
N GLN A 82 15.03 -10.09 -21.58
CA GLN A 82 15.91 -9.33 -22.46
C GLN A 82 17.39 -9.43 -22.02
N ALA A 83 17.67 -9.36 -20.73
CA ALA A 83 19.03 -9.55 -20.21
C ALA A 83 19.62 -10.94 -20.56
N ALA A 84 18.80 -12.00 -20.57
CA ALA A 84 19.25 -13.34 -20.95
C ALA A 84 19.55 -13.49 -22.45
N GLN A 85 18.86 -12.75 -23.34
CA GLN A 85 19.05 -12.86 -24.79
C GLN A 85 20.25 -12.06 -25.31
N HIS A 86 20.69 -11.00 -24.60
CA HIS A 86 21.80 -10.16 -25.06
C HIS A 86 23.21 -10.73 -24.79
N HIS A 87 23.34 -11.88 -24.12
CA HIS A 87 24.64 -12.47 -23.77
C HIS A 87 25.03 -13.77 -24.51
N SER A 88 24.22 -14.28 -25.45
CA SER A 88 24.56 -15.52 -26.16
C SER A 88 25.06 -15.29 -27.60
N SER A 89 26.08 -14.47 -27.79
CA SER A 89 26.94 -14.65 -28.96
C SER A 89 27.89 -15.82 -28.67
N LEU A 90 27.44 -17.04 -28.94
CA LEU A 90 28.26 -18.25 -28.91
C LEU A 90 29.47 -18.05 -29.83
N LYS A 91 30.62 -17.71 -29.25
CA LYS A 91 31.90 -17.62 -29.98
C LYS A 91 32.27 -19.04 -30.40
N ARG A 92 31.97 -19.39 -31.66
CA ARG A 92 32.47 -20.62 -32.28
C ARG A 92 33.98 -20.43 -32.48
N PHE A 93 34.78 -21.18 -31.74
CA PHE A 93 36.20 -21.30 -32.02
C PHE A 93 36.36 -22.05 -33.35
N PRO A 94 37.22 -21.60 -34.27
CA PRO A 94 37.49 -22.34 -35.49
C PRO A 94 38.24 -23.64 -35.14
N ASP A 95 37.81 -24.73 -35.77
CA ASP A 95 38.35 -26.07 -35.61
C ASP A 95 39.83 -26.09 -36.02
N ARG A 96 40.74 -26.24 -35.05
CA ARG A 96 42.18 -26.43 -35.33
C ARG A 96 42.43 -27.91 -35.59
N ARG A 97 42.01 -28.39 -36.75
CA ARG A 97 42.47 -29.65 -37.32
C ARG A 97 42.72 -29.46 -38.81
N GLU A 98 43.88 -28.92 -39.14
CA GLU A 98 44.58 -29.14 -40.41
C GLU A 98 45.94 -28.39 -40.39
N THR A 99 46.96 -29.06 -39.87
CA THR A 99 48.33 -28.95 -40.42
C THR A 99 48.90 -30.36 -40.34
N ALA A 100 48.77 -31.06 -41.46
CA ALA A 100 49.58 -32.22 -41.81
C ALA A 100 51.04 -31.79 -42.06
#